data_AF-A0A9W8D1X5-F1
#
_entry.id   AF-A0A9W8D1X5-F1
#
_cell.length_a   1.000
_cell.length_b   1.000
_cell.length_c   1.000
_cell.angle_alpha   90.00
_cell.angle_beta   90.00
_cell.angle_gamma   90.00
#
_symmetry.space_group_name_H-M   'P 1'
#
loop_
_entity.id
_entity.type
_entity.pdbx_description
1 polymer ?
#
loop_
_entity_poly.entity_id
_entity_poly.type
_entity_poly.pdbx_seq_one_letter_code
_entity_poly.pdbx_strand_id
1 'polypeptide(L)'
;MGDREWTGSMSYADDIMASRSYNNVGSARAPMSTGNMMPPTNNAAAMSARTLPNFMSQAHSDKGSQIDGSPQRTPSERTAYNDGMIANDKPQGMHETVEDVEITGTRRTWACMTWGLTWWIPSPFLNWCGRMKRPDVRMAWREKVAICIIIFFIWCVLLFVIIGLGLVLCPKEYVWTLDDISGHNSPDDAYVALRGRVYDISEYINQKHGTSGYPATKELMMMYAGQDVNVSFPLSVRTACPSLVSAKTDPKYAMYLTVADINAMQTYPFTHKVGTLSSSKELSDQSFYSRYVLPTMNLFKKGDLVWDYDWVKSMHKDQGKYWRVINKEVFNMEDYFATVNSPVNTDDKWRFLNSHIENIFDDKGAGSTDVTDSWDRIPWGSREHQANYNCMKNLFYVGKIDDRQSVRCLFTNYMLLAFACVLMAIVLVKFLTALQFGNKRRPVPPSKFVVCQVPCYTEDEASLSKTIESLGGLDYDDKKKLIFLICDGNIVGSGNDRPTPRIVLDILGVDPEYDPPGRDYLAIAEGSRRHNIGKVYSGLYEFEGHVVPFMVVVK
;
A
#
# COMPACT_ATOMS: atom_id res chain seq x y z
N MET A 1 13.72 12.37 55.15
CA MET A 1 13.84 13.05 56.47
C MET A 1 15.28 12.79 56.89
N GLY A 2 16.14 13.82 56.82
CA GLY A 2 17.53 13.61 56.37
C GLY A 2 17.57 13.58 54.83
N ASP A 3 18.46 14.25 54.08
CA ASP A 3 19.76 14.92 54.36
C ASP A 3 20.90 13.99 54.83
N ARG A 4 22.15 14.07 54.34
CA ARG A 4 22.79 14.83 53.22
C ARG A 4 24.03 14.03 52.73
N GLU A 5 25.05 14.44 51.96
CA GLU A 5 25.63 15.76 51.62
C GLU A 5 26.21 15.75 50.16
N TRP A 6 27.37 16.38 49.88
CA TRP A 6 27.96 16.58 48.54
C TRP A 6 29.50 16.50 48.52
N THR A 7 30.09 16.18 47.35
CA THR A 7 31.45 16.53 46.84
C THR A 7 31.63 15.88 45.44
N GLY A 8 32.24 16.46 44.39
CA GLY A 8 32.97 17.72 44.18
C GLY A 8 34.48 17.58 44.46
N SER A 9 35.45 17.86 43.57
CA SER A 9 35.49 18.35 42.16
C SER A 9 36.81 17.80 41.51
N MET A 10 37.37 18.15 40.33
CA MET A 10 37.22 19.24 39.33
C MET A 10 37.77 18.73 37.96
N SER A 11 37.50 19.35 36.79
CA SER A 11 38.43 20.21 35.97
C SER A 11 38.20 19.88 34.46
N TYR A 12 38.49 20.65 33.38
CA TYR A 12 39.30 21.86 33.05
C TYR A 12 40.84 21.62 33.03
N ALA A 13 41.66 22.15 32.10
CA ALA A 13 41.55 23.02 30.90
C ALA A 13 42.87 22.87 30.09
N ASP A 14 43.22 23.44 28.91
CA ASP A 14 42.65 24.16 27.72
C ASP A 14 43.91 24.43 26.81
N ASP A 15 43.97 24.81 25.52
CA ASP A 15 43.12 24.93 24.30
C ASP A 15 44.13 25.28 23.12
N ILE A 16 43.71 25.92 22.01
CA ILE A 16 44.47 26.87 21.16
C ILE A 16 45.11 26.34 19.83
N MET A 17 44.29 26.46 18.77
CA MET A 17 44.54 27.17 17.49
C MET A 17 45.21 26.57 16.21
N ALA A 18 44.50 26.84 15.09
CA ALA A 18 44.96 27.55 13.86
C ALA A 18 45.42 26.80 12.58
N SER A 19 44.45 26.63 11.65
CA SER A 19 44.25 27.53 10.48
C SER A 19 44.34 26.94 9.04
N ARG A 20 43.70 27.69 8.11
CA ARG A 20 43.68 27.56 6.63
C ARG A 20 42.88 26.35 6.09
N SER A 21 41.61 26.45 5.66
CA SER A 21 40.91 27.37 4.71
C SER A 21 41.10 27.03 3.23
N TYR A 22 40.00 26.70 2.54
CA TYR A 22 39.58 27.47 1.35
C TYR A 22 38.06 27.42 1.11
N ASN A 23 37.57 28.52 0.52
CA ASN A 23 36.19 28.95 0.22
C ASN A 23 35.51 28.21 -0.96
N ASN A 24 34.22 28.41 -1.33
CA ASN A 24 32.96 28.85 -0.67
C ASN A 24 31.86 29.08 -1.75
N VAL A 25 30.79 28.26 -1.81
CA VAL A 25 29.49 28.58 -2.44
C VAL A 25 28.39 27.73 -1.75
N GLY A 26 27.19 28.21 -1.38
CA GLY A 26 26.72 29.60 -1.31
C GLY A 26 25.22 29.78 -1.57
N SER A 27 24.32 29.50 -0.60
CA SER A 27 22.92 30.02 -0.64
C SER A 27 22.18 30.07 0.72
N ALA A 28 21.48 31.19 0.93
CA ALA A 28 20.29 31.47 1.76
C ALA A 28 20.02 30.76 3.12
N ARG A 29 20.21 31.54 4.20
CA ARG A 29 19.36 31.66 5.41
C ARG A 29 17.85 31.76 5.10
N ALA A 30 16.86 31.56 6.00
CA ALA A 30 16.75 31.18 7.43
C ALA A 30 15.22 30.97 7.77
N PRO A 31 14.72 31.13 9.02
CA PRO A 31 14.93 30.33 10.24
C PRO A 31 13.64 29.65 10.77
N MET A 32 13.81 28.74 11.75
CA MET A 32 12.71 28.30 12.64
C MET A 32 12.24 29.40 13.61
N SER A 33 11.01 29.27 14.10
CA SER A 33 10.48 30.01 15.25
C SER A 33 9.73 29.06 16.20
N THR A 34 9.79 29.33 17.51
CA THR A 34 9.27 28.45 18.58
C THR A 34 8.68 29.29 19.71
N GLY A 35 7.50 28.93 20.25
CA GLY A 35 7.00 29.53 21.49
C GLY A 35 5.56 29.19 21.88
N ASN A 36 5.42 28.35 22.92
CA ASN A 36 4.27 28.19 23.85
C ASN A 36 2.94 27.62 23.25
N MET A 37 2.25 26.61 23.81
CA MET A 37 1.82 26.32 25.21
C MET A 37 0.70 27.27 25.71
N MET A 38 -0.39 26.84 26.37
CA MET A 38 -0.66 25.62 27.19
C MET A 38 -2.16 25.13 27.05
N PRO A 39 -2.81 24.28 27.90
CA PRO A 39 -3.75 23.25 27.40
C PRO A 39 -5.23 23.38 27.90
N PRO A 40 -5.92 22.34 28.45
CA PRO A 40 -6.89 21.55 27.69
C PRO A 40 -8.34 21.57 28.25
N THR A 41 -9.31 21.10 27.44
CA THR A 41 -10.64 20.70 27.91
C THR A 41 -11.10 19.37 27.29
N ASN A 42 -11.71 18.51 28.11
CA ASN A 42 -12.41 17.31 27.66
C ASN A 42 -13.87 17.65 27.36
N ASN A 43 -14.43 17.05 26.30
CA ASN A 43 -15.73 16.36 26.37
C ASN A 43 -15.98 15.51 25.12
N ALA A 44 -16.74 14.42 25.28
CA ALA A 44 -17.02 13.47 24.21
C ALA A 44 -18.45 13.63 23.68
N ALA A 45 -18.61 13.60 22.36
CA ALA A 45 -19.87 13.32 21.67
C ALA A 45 -19.57 12.69 20.30
N ALA A 46 -20.38 11.72 19.88
CA ALA A 46 -20.22 11.05 18.59
C ALA A 46 -20.87 11.85 17.46
N MET A 47 -20.31 11.80 16.25
CA MET A 47 -21.02 12.22 15.04
C MET A 47 -21.03 11.17 13.93
N SER A 48 -22.25 11.01 13.42
CA SER A 48 -22.75 10.12 12.37
C SER A 48 -21.86 9.91 11.14
N ALA A 49 -22.01 8.74 10.51
CA ALA A 49 -21.39 8.43 9.23
C ALA A 49 -21.91 9.33 8.10
N ARG A 50 -21.00 9.75 7.21
CA ARG A 50 -21.34 10.53 6.01
C ARG A 50 -21.95 9.64 4.94
N THR A 51 -23.09 10.03 4.38
CA THR A 51 -23.75 9.35 3.25
C THR A 51 -22.94 9.52 1.96
N LEU A 52 -22.82 8.46 1.17
CA LEU A 52 -22.26 8.52 -0.19
C LEU A 52 -23.32 9.00 -1.20
N PRO A 53 -22.93 9.70 -2.29
CA PRO A 53 -23.87 10.20 -3.29
C PRO A 53 -24.36 9.09 -4.23
N ASN A 54 -25.65 9.11 -4.56
CA ASN A 54 -26.22 8.25 -5.60
C ASN A 54 -25.75 8.70 -7.00
N PHE A 55 -25.43 7.73 -7.86
CA PHE A 55 -25.12 7.98 -9.27
C PHE A 55 -26.40 8.14 -10.12
N MET A 56 -26.26 8.81 -11.27
CA MET A 56 -27.35 9.05 -12.21
C MET A 56 -27.86 7.77 -12.88
N SER A 57 -29.16 7.75 -13.20
CA SER A 57 -29.67 7.06 -14.39
C SER A 57 -29.94 8.12 -15.47
N GLN A 58 -29.44 7.91 -16.69
CA GLN A 58 -29.74 8.80 -17.81
C GLN A 58 -31.09 8.44 -18.43
N ALA A 59 -31.90 9.45 -18.73
CA ALA A 59 -33.05 9.30 -19.63
C ALA A 59 -32.60 9.58 -21.06
N HIS A 60 -33.00 8.73 -22.01
CA HIS A 60 -32.79 8.95 -23.45
C HIS A 60 -34.12 9.30 -24.13
N SER A 61 -34.06 10.21 -25.10
CA SER A 61 -35.22 10.84 -25.73
C SER A 61 -35.75 10.09 -26.95
N ASP A 62 -37.01 10.38 -27.29
CA ASP A 62 -37.85 9.81 -28.34
C ASP A 62 -37.24 9.78 -29.75
N LYS A 63 -37.68 8.78 -30.53
CA LYS A 63 -38.11 9.00 -31.93
C LYS A 63 -39.32 8.13 -32.24
N GLY A 64 -40.40 8.75 -32.72
CA GLY A 64 -41.57 8.05 -33.26
C GLY A 64 -41.47 7.87 -34.79
N SER A 65 -42.14 6.85 -35.31
CA SER A 65 -42.41 6.68 -36.75
C SER A 65 -43.65 5.79 -36.93
N GLN A 66 -44.66 6.28 -37.66
CA GLN A 66 -45.76 5.45 -38.15
C GLN A 66 -45.38 4.88 -39.53
N ILE A 67 -45.64 3.59 -39.76
CA ILE A 67 -46.10 3.06 -41.07
C ILE A 67 -47.19 2.01 -40.80
N ASP A 68 -48.13 1.92 -41.74
CA ASP A 68 -49.30 1.04 -41.81
C ASP A 68 -48.95 -0.47 -41.94
N GLY A 69 -49.92 -1.37 -41.68
CA GLY A 69 -49.75 -2.80 -41.92
C GLY A 69 -50.62 -3.75 -41.08
N SER A 70 -51.80 -4.09 -41.59
CA SER A 70 -52.55 -5.33 -41.26
C SER A 70 -52.73 -6.15 -42.57
N PRO A 71 -53.28 -7.40 -42.62
CA PRO A 71 -53.99 -8.16 -41.57
C PRO A 71 -53.69 -9.69 -41.51
N GLN A 72 -54.28 -10.38 -40.52
CA GLN A 72 -54.88 -11.75 -40.51
C GLN A 72 -55.08 -12.18 -39.02
N ARG A 73 -56.24 -12.64 -38.51
CA ARG A 73 -57.04 -13.86 -38.78
C ARG A 73 -56.23 -15.16 -38.60
N THR A 74 -56.63 -16.18 -37.84
CA THR A 74 -57.97 -16.66 -37.42
C THR A 74 -58.05 -17.14 -35.94
N PRO A 75 -59.26 -17.44 -35.39
CA PRO A 75 -59.46 -17.76 -33.97
C PRO A 75 -59.94 -19.19 -33.65
N SER A 76 -59.63 -19.68 -32.44
CA SER A 76 -60.49 -20.52 -31.59
C SER A 76 -60.03 -20.37 -30.12
N GLU A 77 -60.77 -20.74 -29.06
CA GLU A 77 -62.06 -21.43 -28.99
C GLU A 77 -62.88 -20.98 -27.76
N ARG A 78 -64.21 -21.17 -27.79
CA ARG A 78 -65.06 -21.02 -26.59
C ARG A 78 -65.38 -22.38 -26.01
N THR A 79 -65.28 -22.51 -24.69
CA THR A 79 -66.18 -23.38 -23.94
C THR A 79 -66.64 -22.65 -22.68
N ALA A 80 -67.94 -22.66 -22.42
CA ALA A 80 -68.55 -22.11 -21.21
C ALA A 80 -69.50 -23.17 -20.65
N TYR A 81 -69.64 -23.24 -19.33
CA TYR A 81 -70.77 -23.89 -18.68
C TYR A 81 -71.08 -23.22 -17.33
N ASN A 82 -72.35 -23.32 -16.93
CA ASN A 82 -72.95 -22.71 -15.73
C ASN A 82 -72.51 -23.50 -14.45
N ASP A 83 -72.90 -23.20 -13.21
CA ASP A 83 -74.02 -22.39 -12.70
C ASP A 83 -73.78 -22.00 -11.22
N GLY A 84 -74.68 -21.23 -10.61
CA GLY A 84 -74.92 -21.26 -9.15
C GLY A 84 -74.74 -19.94 -8.40
N MET A 85 -75.85 -19.35 -7.94
CA MET A 85 -75.84 -18.34 -6.87
C MET A 85 -75.72 -18.99 -5.49
N ILE A 86 -75.12 -18.28 -4.53
CA ILE A 86 -75.74 -17.92 -3.22
C ILE A 86 -74.80 -16.94 -2.48
N ALA A 87 -75.37 -15.94 -1.80
CA ALA A 87 -74.62 -14.90 -1.11
C ALA A 87 -74.17 -15.32 0.30
N ASN A 88 -73.11 -14.68 0.82
CA ASN A 88 -72.89 -14.45 2.25
C ASN A 88 -71.87 -13.32 2.45
N ASP A 89 -72.33 -12.13 2.84
CA ASP A 89 -71.45 -11.02 3.20
C ASP A 89 -70.67 -11.29 4.48
N LYS A 90 -69.37 -10.99 4.44
CA LYS A 90 -68.56 -10.70 5.63
C LYS A 90 -67.61 -9.56 5.32
N PRO A 91 -67.46 -8.55 6.20
CA PRO A 91 -66.60 -7.41 5.94
C PRO A 91 -65.13 -7.85 5.93
N GLN A 92 -64.53 -7.88 4.75
CA GLN A 92 -63.08 -8.03 4.62
C GLN A 92 -62.41 -6.70 4.98
N GLY A 93 -61.38 -6.78 5.84
CA GLY A 93 -60.55 -5.62 6.16
C GLY A 93 -59.78 -5.13 4.94
N MET A 94 -59.30 -3.89 4.99
CA MET A 94 -58.51 -3.29 3.90
C MET A 94 -57.31 -4.17 3.56
N HIS A 95 -57.34 -4.79 2.39
CA HIS A 95 -56.13 -5.34 1.78
C HIS A 95 -55.29 -4.16 1.27
N GLU A 96 -54.21 -3.87 1.99
CA GLU A 96 -53.13 -3.01 1.51
C GLU A 96 -52.55 -3.66 0.25
N THR A 97 -52.83 -3.08 -0.92
CA THR A 97 -52.39 -3.61 -2.22
C THR A 97 -50.91 -3.33 -2.41
N VAL A 98 -50.08 -4.25 -1.91
CA VAL A 98 -48.65 -4.28 -2.21
C VAL A 98 -48.48 -4.48 -3.72
N GLU A 99 -47.95 -3.47 -4.41
CA GLU A 99 -47.58 -3.58 -5.82
C GLU A 99 -46.37 -4.53 -5.96
N ASP A 100 -46.55 -5.66 -6.63
CA ASP A 100 -45.47 -6.62 -6.92
C ASP A 100 -44.50 -6.05 -7.97
N VAL A 101 -43.55 -5.24 -7.52
CA VAL A 101 -42.50 -4.64 -8.35
C VAL A 101 -41.64 -5.73 -9.01
N GLU A 102 -41.53 -5.71 -10.34
CA GLU A 102 -40.80 -6.73 -11.10
C GLU A 102 -39.33 -6.89 -10.66
N ILE A 103 -38.97 -8.10 -10.23
CA ILE A 103 -37.66 -8.39 -9.65
C ILE A 103 -36.59 -8.52 -10.76
N THR A 104 -35.85 -7.44 -11.00
CA THR A 104 -34.78 -7.36 -12.01
C THR A 104 -33.73 -8.48 -11.89
N GLY A 105 -33.14 -8.89 -13.02
CA GLY A 105 -32.12 -9.96 -13.06
C GLY A 105 -30.91 -9.70 -12.17
N THR A 106 -30.45 -8.45 -12.11
CA THR A 106 -29.37 -8.00 -11.21
C THR A 106 -29.72 -8.23 -9.74
N ARG A 107 -30.97 -7.94 -9.35
CA ARG A 107 -31.46 -8.16 -7.97
C ARG A 107 -31.46 -9.64 -7.61
N ARG A 108 -31.85 -10.53 -8.54
CA ARG A 108 -31.80 -12.00 -8.35
C ARG A 108 -30.37 -12.52 -8.20
N THR A 109 -29.44 -12.03 -9.01
CA THR A 109 -28.02 -12.42 -8.96
C THR A 109 -27.36 -11.99 -7.65
N TRP A 110 -27.59 -10.74 -7.21
CA TRP A 110 -27.13 -10.25 -5.91
C TRP A 110 -27.77 -11.02 -4.73
N ALA A 111 -29.05 -11.37 -4.81
CA ALA A 111 -29.68 -12.23 -3.80
C ALA A 111 -28.99 -13.60 -3.71
N CYS A 112 -28.68 -14.24 -4.84
CA CYS A 112 -27.92 -15.49 -4.86
C CYS A 112 -26.52 -15.34 -4.22
N MET A 113 -25.77 -14.29 -4.60
CA MET A 113 -24.43 -14.01 -4.05
C MET A 113 -24.43 -13.77 -2.53
N THR A 114 -25.41 -13.02 -2.02
CA THR A 114 -25.53 -12.70 -0.58
C THR A 114 -25.94 -13.91 0.25
N TRP A 115 -26.80 -14.79 -0.29
CA TRP A 115 -27.03 -16.12 0.30
C TRP A 115 -25.78 -17.00 0.25
N GLY A 116 -25.02 -16.98 -0.85
CA GLY A 116 -23.74 -17.70 -0.97
C GLY A 116 -22.68 -17.24 0.02
N LEU A 117 -22.57 -15.94 0.32
CA LEU A 117 -21.61 -15.40 1.30
C LEU A 117 -22.07 -15.57 2.77
N THR A 118 -23.38 -15.67 3.01
CA THR A 118 -23.96 -15.81 4.37
C THR A 118 -24.54 -17.20 4.65
N TRP A 119 -24.16 -18.20 3.84
CA TRP A 119 -24.68 -19.58 3.87
C TRP A 119 -24.54 -20.24 5.24
N TRP A 120 -23.41 -19.99 5.90
CA TRP A 120 -23.03 -20.48 7.23
C TRP A 120 -23.83 -19.86 8.39
N ILE A 121 -24.77 -18.95 8.10
CA ILE A 121 -25.67 -18.32 9.08
C ILE A 121 -27.12 -18.68 8.73
N PRO A 122 -27.71 -19.73 9.34
CA PRO A 122 -29.05 -20.19 9.00
C PRO A 122 -30.15 -19.20 9.38
N SER A 123 -31.19 -19.09 8.55
CA SER A 123 -32.35 -18.21 8.80
C SER A 123 -33.14 -18.48 10.10
N PRO A 124 -33.15 -19.70 10.70
CA PRO A 124 -33.66 -19.92 12.06
C PRO A 124 -32.86 -19.19 13.13
N PHE A 125 -31.52 -19.14 13.03
CA PHE A 125 -30.65 -18.46 13.99
C PHE A 125 -30.92 -16.95 14.02
N LEU A 126 -31.12 -16.34 12.84
CA LEU A 126 -31.48 -14.91 12.71
C LEU A 126 -32.87 -14.58 13.30
N ASN A 127 -33.79 -15.54 13.28
CA ASN A 127 -35.12 -15.38 13.88
C ASN A 127 -35.06 -15.52 15.42
N TRP A 128 -34.36 -16.55 15.92
CA TRP A 128 -34.28 -16.89 17.35
C TRP A 128 -33.33 -15.97 18.13
N CYS A 129 -32.07 -15.88 17.72
CA CYS A 129 -31.06 -15.05 18.37
C CYS A 129 -31.17 -13.57 17.94
N GLY A 130 -31.32 -13.32 16.64
CA GLY A 130 -31.38 -11.96 16.10
C GLY A 130 -32.74 -11.25 16.26
N ARG A 131 -33.79 -11.93 16.74
CA ARG A 131 -35.19 -11.44 16.82
C ARG A 131 -35.78 -10.91 15.49
N MET A 132 -35.12 -11.15 14.34
CA MET A 132 -35.56 -10.66 13.03
C MET A 132 -36.67 -11.55 12.46
N LYS A 133 -37.90 -11.34 12.94
CA LYS A 133 -39.09 -12.12 12.54
C LYS A 133 -39.45 -11.98 11.06
N ARG A 134 -39.33 -10.77 10.49
CA ARG A 134 -39.76 -10.47 9.11
C ARG A 134 -38.72 -10.95 8.07
N PRO A 135 -39.13 -11.35 6.84
CA PRO A 135 -38.22 -11.90 5.83
C PRO A 135 -37.36 -10.82 5.14
N ASP A 136 -37.95 -9.66 4.83
CA ASP A 136 -37.33 -8.43 4.34
C ASP A 136 -36.15 -7.99 5.22
N VAL A 137 -36.36 -7.91 6.54
CA VAL A 137 -35.34 -7.49 7.52
C VAL A 137 -34.16 -8.47 7.53
N ARG A 138 -34.43 -9.78 7.45
CA ARG A 138 -33.38 -10.81 7.36
C ARG A 138 -32.61 -10.73 6.05
N MET A 139 -33.27 -10.41 4.93
CA MET A 139 -32.59 -10.21 3.65
C MET A 139 -31.69 -8.98 3.70
N ALA A 140 -32.21 -7.82 4.13
CA ALA A 140 -31.45 -6.58 4.28
C ALA A 140 -30.26 -6.72 5.26
N TRP A 141 -30.38 -7.60 6.27
CA TRP A 141 -29.27 -7.97 7.15
C TRP A 141 -28.20 -8.81 6.42
N ARG A 142 -28.59 -9.85 5.66
CA ARG A 142 -27.66 -10.67 4.86
C ARG A 142 -26.88 -9.83 3.85
N GLU A 143 -27.54 -8.87 3.21
CA GLU A 143 -26.91 -7.95 2.25
C GLU A 143 -25.84 -7.08 2.91
N LYS A 144 -26.11 -6.52 4.09
CA LYS A 144 -25.12 -5.74 4.87
C LYS A 144 -23.91 -6.59 5.27
N VAL A 145 -24.15 -7.82 5.74
CA VAL A 145 -23.06 -8.74 6.14
C VAL A 145 -22.23 -9.19 4.92
N ALA A 146 -22.87 -9.48 3.79
CA ALA A 146 -22.18 -9.80 2.55
C ALA A 146 -21.30 -8.64 2.07
N ILE A 147 -21.78 -7.39 2.15
CA ILE A 147 -20.98 -6.19 1.86
C ILE A 147 -19.77 -6.10 2.79
N CYS A 148 -19.94 -6.33 4.09
CA CYS A 148 -18.80 -6.36 5.03
C CYS A 148 -17.78 -7.46 4.71
N ILE A 149 -18.23 -8.66 4.30
CA ILE A 149 -17.35 -9.77 3.89
C ILE A 149 -16.58 -9.42 2.61
N ILE A 150 -17.24 -8.81 1.62
CA ILE A 150 -16.59 -8.36 0.37
C ILE A 150 -15.54 -7.27 0.66
N ILE A 151 -15.87 -6.29 1.50
CA ILE A 151 -14.93 -5.24 1.92
C ILE A 151 -13.73 -5.84 2.64
N PHE A 152 -13.94 -6.76 3.59
CA PHE A 152 -12.85 -7.45 4.29
C PHE A 152 -11.96 -8.25 3.33
N PHE A 153 -12.54 -9.00 2.40
CA PHE A 153 -11.78 -9.76 1.40
C PHE A 153 -10.94 -8.85 0.49
N ILE A 154 -11.51 -7.72 0.02
CA ILE A 154 -10.78 -6.73 -0.77
C ILE A 154 -9.62 -6.12 0.04
N TRP A 155 -9.81 -5.85 1.34
CA TRP A 155 -8.73 -5.40 2.22
C TRP A 155 -7.63 -6.45 2.40
N CYS A 156 -7.97 -7.73 2.53
CA CYS A 156 -6.98 -8.83 2.59
C CYS A 156 -6.19 -8.95 1.28
N VAL A 157 -6.85 -8.86 0.13
CA VAL A 157 -6.18 -8.86 -1.18
C VAL A 157 -5.27 -7.65 -1.34
N LEU A 158 -5.72 -6.45 -0.94
CA LEU A 158 -4.93 -5.23 -0.97
C LEU A 158 -3.69 -5.32 -0.06
N LEU A 159 -3.82 -5.84 1.16
CA LEU A 159 -2.69 -6.08 2.07
C LEU A 159 -1.70 -7.10 1.48
N PHE A 160 -2.20 -8.19 0.88
CA PHE A 160 -1.37 -9.16 0.18
C PHE A 160 -0.62 -8.54 -1.01
N VAL A 161 -1.27 -7.68 -1.81
CA VAL A 161 -0.63 -7.00 -2.96
C VAL A 161 0.44 -5.99 -2.51
N ILE A 162 0.27 -5.34 -1.35
CA ILE A 162 1.26 -4.40 -0.81
C ILE A 162 2.46 -5.12 -0.16
N ILE A 163 2.21 -6.14 0.66
CA ILE A 163 3.24 -6.77 1.51
C ILE A 163 3.63 -8.16 1.01
N GLY A 164 2.65 -9.02 0.75
CA GLY A 164 2.88 -10.42 0.38
C GLY A 164 3.52 -10.58 -1.00
N LEU A 165 3.07 -9.81 -2.00
CA LEU A 165 3.57 -9.88 -3.37
C LEU A 165 5.08 -9.53 -3.44
N GLY A 166 5.53 -8.55 -2.67
CA GLY A 166 6.96 -8.21 -2.54
C GLY A 166 7.79 -9.39 -2.03
N LEU A 167 7.34 -10.05 -0.94
CA LEU A 167 8.02 -11.20 -0.34
C LEU A 167 7.97 -12.47 -1.21
N VAL A 168 6.99 -12.59 -2.11
CA VAL A 168 6.84 -13.72 -3.04
C VAL A 168 7.66 -13.52 -4.32
N LEU A 169 7.74 -12.30 -4.85
CA LEU A 169 8.54 -11.98 -6.04
C LEU A 169 10.04 -11.81 -5.73
N CYS A 170 10.35 -11.35 -4.51
CA CYS A 170 11.71 -11.07 -4.03
C CYS A 170 11.88 -11.68 -2.62
N PRO A 171 12.29 -12.97 -2.51
CA PRO A 171 12.58 -13.57 -1.22
C PRO A 171 13.74 -12.87 -0.53
N LYS A 172 13.82 -12.95 0.80
CA LYS A 172 14.96 -12.41 1.56
C LYS A 172 16.18 -13.31 1.37
N GLU A 173 17.16 -12.84 0.62
CA GLU A 173 18.45 -13.50 0.44
C GLU A 173 19.54 -12.86 1.31
N TYR A 174 20.47 -13.69 1.80
CA TYR A 174 21.63 -13.24 2.58
C TYR A 174 22.80 -12.98 1.62
N VAL A 175 22.77 -11.81 0.99
CA VAL A 175 23.71 -11.37 -0.04
C VAL A 175 24.29 -9.99 0.29
N TRP A 176 25.55 -9.79 -0.08
CA TRP A 176 26.36 -8.62 0.28
C TRP A 176 27.22 -8.20 -0.92
N THR A 177 27.44 -6.91 -1.11
CA THR A 177 28.43 -6.36 -2.05
C THR A 177 29.79 -6.15 -1.37
N LEU A 178 30.85 -5.86 -2.14
CA LEU A 178 32.12 -5.43 -1.56
C LEU A 178 32.00 -4.09 -0.81
N ASP A 179 31.15 -3.18 -1.29
CA ASP A 179 30.91 -1.90 -0.62
C ASP A 179 30.22 -2.11 0.75
N ASP A 180 29.21 -2.98 0.83
CA ASP A 180 28.59 -3.38 2.11
C ASP A 180 29.66 -3.94 3.08
N ILE A 181 30.51 -4.85 2.60
CA ILE A 181 31.58 -5.47 3.38
C ILE A 181 32.59 -4.44 3.86
N SER A 182 32.95 -3.44 3.05
CA SER A 182 33.95 -2.43 3.39
C SER A 182 33.64 -1.64 4.67
N GLY A 183 32.35 -1.53 5.04
CA GLY A 183 31.90 -0.93 6.30
C GLY A 183 32.10 -1.80 7.54
N HIS A 184 32.15 -3.12 7.38
CA HIS A 184 32.38 -4.10 8.45
C HIS A 184 33.89 -4.26 8.70
N ASN A 185 34.52 -3.19 9.19
CA ASN A 185 35.97 -3.07 9.39
C ASN A 185 36.39 -2.83 10.85
N SER A 186 35.52 -3.13 11.82
CA SER A 186 35.72 -2.80 13.25
C SER A 186 35.97 -4.03 14.14
N PRO A 187 36.62 -3.89 15.32
CA PRO A 187 36.99 -5.01 16.19
C PRO A 187 35.88 -5.93 16.71
N ASP A 188 34.62 -5.51 16.61
CA ASP A 188 33.42 -6.23 17.05
C ASP A 188 32.43 -6.47 15.88
N ASP A 189 32.78 -6.01 14.68
CA ASP A 189 32.03 -6.15 13.42
C ASP A 189 33.00 -6.08 12.23
N ALA A 190 33.63 -7.23 11.93
CA ALA A 190 34.73 -7.42 10.96
C ALA A 190 34.38 -8.54 9.97
N TYR A 191 34.03 -8.21 8.73
CA TYR A 191 33.67 -9.21 7.70
C TYR A 191 34.76 -9.31 6.62
N VAL A 192 34.83 -10.46 5.94
CA VAL A 192 35.73 -10.71 4.81
C VAL A 192 35.03 -11.43 3.66
N ALA A 193 35.43 -11.13 2.42
CA ALA A 193 35.07 -11.90 1.24
C ALA A 193 36.14 -12.96 0.92
N LEU A 194 35.72 -14.19 0.60
CA LEU A 194 36.61 -15.27 0.17
C LEU A 194 35.87 -16.19 -0.80
N ARG A 195 36.38 -16.28 -2.04
CA ARG A 195 35.86 -17.08 -3.17
C ARG A 195 34.34 -16.95 -3.36
N GLY A 196 33.89 -15.70 -3.50
CA GLY A 196 32.49 -15.35 -3.75
C GLY A 196 31.52 -15.64 -2.60
N ARG A 197 32.01 -15.64 -1.36
CA ARG A 197 31.25 -15.83 -0.11
C ARG A 197 31.73 -14.87 0.96
N VAL A 198 30.86 -14.59 1.93
CA VAL A 198 31.09 -13.59 2.98
C VAL A 198 31.05 -14.23 4.36
N TYR A 199 32.04 -13.88 5.17
CA TYR A 199 32.35 -14.48 6.45
C TYR A 199 32.56 -13.41 7.52
N ASP A 200 32.04 -13.64 8.72
CA ASP A 200 32.18 -12.76 9.88
C ASP A 200 33.28 -13.27 10.80
N ILE A 201 34.39 -12.54 10.84
CA ILE A 201 35.57 -12.90 11.61
C ILE A 201 35.65 -12.17 12.96
N SER A 202 34.60 -11.45 13.39
CA SER A 202 34.59 -10.63 14.62
C SER A 202 34.93 -11.42 15.88
N GLU A 203 34.49 -12.68 15.96
CA GLU A 203 34.94 -13.62 17.00
C GLU A 203 36.32 -14.24 16.66
N TYR A 204 36.54 -14.57 15.38
CA TYR A 204 37.73 -15.29 14.90
C TYR A 204 39.05 -14.50 15.04
N ILE A 205 39.02 -13.16 14.93
CA ILE A 205 40.22 -12.31 15.14
C ILE A 205 40.79 -12.40 16.56
N ASN A 206 40.02 -12.93 17.52
CA ASN A 206 40.47 -13.17 18.90
C ASN A 206 41.06 -14.59 19.07
N GLN A 207 40.94 -15.46 18.06
CA GLN A 207 41.51 -16.81 18.07
C GLN A 207 42.98 -16.80 17.62
N LYS A 208 43.86 -17.37 18.43
CA LYS A 208 45.29 -17.50 18.10
C LYS A 208 45.48 -18.48 16.94
N HIS A 209 45.90 -17.94 15.80
CA HIS A 209 46.34 -18.70 14.62
C HIS A 209 47.65 -18.12 14.06
N GLY A 210 48.18 -18.72 12.98
CA GLY A 210 49.57 -18.51 12.58
C GLY A 210 50.53 -19.39 13.39
N THR A 211 51.80 -19.00 13.52
CA THR A 211 52.85 -19.77 14.22
C THR A 211 53.64 -18.91 15.20
N SER A 212 54.50 -19.52 16.02
CA SER A 212 55.27 -18.80 17.06
C SER A 212 56.21 -17.71 16.52
N GLY A 213 56.69 -17.82 15.27
CA GLY A 213 57.46 -16.76 14.59
C GLY A 213 56.60 -15.74 13.83
N TYR A 214 55.33 -16.07 13.56
CA TYR A 214 54.38 -15.28 12.79
C TYR A 214 52.96 -15.45 13.36
N PRO A 215 52.65 -14.85 14.53
CA PRO A 215 51.33 -14.94 15.13
C PRO A 215 50.37 -14.00 14.41
N ALA A 216 49.17 -14.49 14.08
CA ALA A 216 48.07 -13.63 13.65
C ALA A 216 47.48 -12.94 14.89
N THR A 217 47.97 -11.72 15.18
CA THR A 217 47.41 -10.88 16.26
C THR A 217 46.13 -10.19 15.79
N LYS A 218 45.34 -9.64 16.73
CA LYS A 218 44.07 -8.98 16.41
C LYS A 218 44.28 -7.80 15.46
N GLU A 219 45.33 -7.01 15.69
CA GLU A 219 45.72 -5.84 14.89
C GLU A 219 46.10 -6.24 13.46
N LEU A 220 46.83 -7.35 13.32
CA LEU A 220 47.20 -7.92 12.03
C LEU A 220 45.99 -8.48 11.27
N MET A 221 45.02 -9.03 11.98
CA MET A 221 43.76 -9.52 11.39
C MET A 221 42.81 -8.41 10.97
N MET A 222 42.79 -7.27 11.68
CA MET A 222 41.96 -6.12 11.29
C MET A 222 42.35 -5.53 9.93
N MET A 223 43.59 -5.71 9.44
CA MET A 223 43.99 -5.29 8.08
C MET A 223 43.28 -6.06 6.96
N TYR A 224 42.62 -7.18 7.28
CA TYR A 224 41.80 -7.95 6.33
C TYR A 224 40.30 -7.62 6.45
N ALA A 225 39.87 -6.96 7.51
CA ALA A 225 38.47 -6.63 7.73
C ALA A 225 37.97 -5.63 6.67
N GLY A 226 36.80 -5.88 6.11
CA GLY A 226 36.25 -5.11 5.00
C GLY A 226 36.87 -5.39 3.64
N GLN A 227 37.63 -6.49 3.46
CA GLN A 227 38.37 -6.80 2.23
C GLN A 227 38.02 -8.18 1.63
N ASP A 228 38.39 -8.38 0.36
CA ASP A 228 38.49 -9.72 -0.24
C ASP A 228 39.88 -10.31 0.04
N VAL A 229 39.93 -11.52 0.59
CA VAL A 229 41.15 -12.20 1.05
C VAL A 229 41.56 -13.39 0.16
N ASN A 230 41.11 -13.43 -1.10
CA ASN A 230 41.45 -14.49 -2.07
C ASN A 230 42.95 -14.68 -2.25
N VAL A 231 43.72 -13.58 -2.29
CA VAL A 231 45.18 -13.62 -2.43
C VAL A 231 45.85 -14.29 -1.21
N SER A 232 45.30 -14.08 -0.01
CA SER A 232 45.76 -14.67 1.25
C SER A 232 45.52 -16.19 1.33
N PHE A 233 44.67 -16.75 0.46
CA PHE A 233 44.37 -18.18 0.34
C PHE A 233 44.56 -18.69 -1.11
N PRO A 234 45.81 -18.70 -1.61
CA PRO A 234 46.10 -19.08 -2.98
C PRO A 234 46.03 -20.60 -3.16
N LEU A 235 45.35 -21.06 -4.20
CA LEU A 235 45.28 -22.47 -4.57
C LEU A 235 46.31 -22.79 -5.65
N SER A 236 46.98 -23.94 -5.53
CA SER A 236 47.73 -24.48 -6.67
C SER A 236 46.74 -24.97 -7.73
N VAL A 237 47.07 -24.78 -9.00
CA VAL A 237 46.18 -25.11 -10.13
C VAL A 237 45.82 -26.59 -10.10
N ARG A 238 46.78 -27.47 -9.75
CA ARG A 238 46.56 -28.91 -9.63
C ARG A 238 45.66 -29.32 -8.45
N THR A 239 45.68 -28.60 -7.33
CA THR A 239 44.74 -28.86 -6.22
C THR A 239 43.32 -28.41 -6.58
N ALA A 240 43.17 -27.29 -7.28
CA ALA A 240 41.84 -26.78 -7.68
C ALA A 240 41.24 -27.53 -8.88
N CYS A 241 42.07 -28.01 -9.80
CA CYS A 241 41.66 -28.61 -11.08
C CYS A 241 42.26 -30.01 -11.32
N PRO A 242 42.11 -30.97 -10.38
CA PRO A 242 42.83 -32.26 -10.42
C PRO A 242 42.43 -33.16 -11.60
N SER A 243 41.26 -32.94 -12.19
CA SER A 243 40.78 -33.65 -13.39
C SER A 243 41.36 -33.13 -14.70
N LEU A 244 42.00 -31.95 -14.69
CA LEU A 244 42.55 -31.27 -15.87
C LEU A 244 44.08 -31.19 -15.81
N VAL A 245 44.65 -30.83 -14.64
CA VAL A 245 46.10 -30.74 -14.45
C VAL A 245 46.63 -32.00 -13.77
N SER A 246 47.31 -32.83 -14.56
CA SER A 246 47.86 -34.10 -14.10
C SER A 246 49.14 -33.97 -13.27
N ALA A 247 49.52 -35.05 -12.58
CA ALA A 247 50.83 -35.16 -11.92
C ALA A 247 52.02 -35.12 -12.89
N LYS A 248 51.82 -35.35 -14.19
CA LYS A 248 52.85 -35.17 -15.22
C LYS A 248 53.05 -33.69 -15.56
N THR A 249 51.99 -32.90 -15.50
CA THR A 249 52.00 -31.47 -15.83
C THR A 249 52.57 -30.63 -14.69
N ASP A 250 52.09 -30.86 -13.46
CA ASP A 250 52.63 -30.28 -12.24
C ASP A 250 52.92 -31.37 -11.19
N PRO A 251 54.12 -31.97 -11.17
CA PRO A 251 54.46 -33.02 -10.22
C PRO A 251 54.60 -32.51 -8.78
N LYS A 252 54.85 -31.22 -8.56
CA LYS A 252 55.23 -30.65 -7.25
C LYS A 252 54.17 -29.72 -6.64
N TYR A 253 53.00 -29.55 -7.27
CA TYR A 253 52.00 -28.53 -6.90
C TYR A 253 52.62 -27.12 -6.89
N ALA A 254 53.59 -26.89 -7.79
CA ALA A 254 54.36 -25.66 -7.86
C ALA A 254 53.62 -24.55 -8.62
N MET A 255 52.61 -24.90 -9.43
CA MET A 255 51.90 -23.93 -10.25
C MET A 255 50.78 -23.24 -9.46
N TYR A 256 50.91 -21.93 -9.36
CA TYR A 256 49.90 -20.99 -8.88
C TYR A 256 49.66 -19.97 -9.99
N LEU A 257 48.47 -19.39 -10.06
CA LEU A 257 48.15 -18.40 -11.08
C LEU A 257 49.00 -17.13 -10.91
N THR A 258 49.25 -16.44 -12.02
CA THR A 258 49.78 -15.08 -12.04
C THR A 258 48.64 -14.13 -11.70
N VAL A 259 48.70 -13.51 -10.52
CA VAL A 259 47.68 -12.53 -10.10
C VAL A 259 47.76 -11.30 -11.01
N ALA A 260 46.65 -10.92 -11.64
CA ALA A 260 46.61 -9.80 -12.57
C ALA A 260 46.68 -8.44 -11.85
N ASP A 261 46.08 -8.31 -10.66
CA ASP A 261 46.24 -7.14 -9.81
C ASP A 261 47.46 -7.29 -8.88
N ILE A 262 48.54 -6.61 -9.25
CA ILE A 262 49.79 -6.57 -8.49
C ILE A 262 49.60 -5.85 -7.14
N ASN A 263 48.63 -4.94 -7.01
CA ASN A 263 48.39 -4.19 -5.77
C ASN A 263 47.82 -5.12 -4.68
N ALA A 264 46.87 -5.98 -5.03
CA ALA A 264 46.32 -6.99 -4.13
C ALA A 264 47.37 -7.99 -3.58
N MET A 265 48.53 -8.15 -4.25
CA MET A 265 49.67 -8.90 -3.72
C MET A 265 50.53 -8.14 -2.70
N GLN A 266 50.46 -6.80 -2.67
CA GLN A 266 51.26 -5.95 -1.77
C GLN A 266 50.52 -5.57 -0.48
N THR A 267 49.18 -5.59 -0.47
CA THR A 267 48.36 -5.20 0.68
C THR A 267 48.50 -6.14 1.90
N TYR A 268 48.86 -7.41 1.70
CA TYR A 268 48.61 -8.47 2.68
C TYR A 268 49.89 -9.19 3.17
N PRO A 269 50.28 -9.08 4.46
CA PRO A 269 51.50 -9.71 4.97
C PRO A 269 51.43 -11.24 5.16
N PHE A 270 50.26 -11.87 5.06
CA PHE A 270 50.10 -13.32 5.29
C PHE A 270 49.45 -14.04 4.11
N THR A 271 50.17 -15.01 3.54
CA THR A 271 49.69 -15.86 2.45
C THR A 271 49.79 -17.34 2.82
N HIS A 272 48.65 -18.02 2.91
CA HIS A 272 48.52 -19.43 3.29
C HIS A 272 48.85 -20.39 2.13
N LYS A 273 49.99 -20.15 1.46
CA LYS A 273 50.47 -20.95 0.34
C LYS A 273 51.03 -22.29 0.84
N VAL A 274 50.54 -23.41 0.31
CA VAL A 274 50.99 -24.74 0.72
C VAL A 274 52.48 -24.93 0.42
N GLY A 275 53.22 -25.47 1.39
CA GLY A 275 54.64 -25.80 1.29
C GLY A 275 55.61 -24.66 1.63
N THR A 276 55.15 -23.46 2.01
CA THR A 276 56.04 -22.36 2.42
C THR A 276 56.61 -22.53 3.83
N LEU A 277 55.92 -23.23 4.73
CA LEU A 277 56.29 -23.35 6.14
C LEU A 277 56.31 -24.82 6.58
N SER A 278 57.49 -25.45 6.46
CA SER A 278 57.72 -26.87 6.75
C SER A 278 57.53 -27.29 8.21
N SER A 279 57.31 -26.34 9.13
CA SER A 279 57.00 -26.58 10.54
C SER A 279 55.49 -26.68 10.84
N SER A 280 54.62 -26.27 9.91
CA SER A 280 53.17 -26.48 10.03
C SER A 280 52.75 -27.77 9.32
N LYS A 281 51.94 -28.58 10.01
CA LYS A 281 51.36 -29.81 9.48
C LYS A 281 50.23 -29.52 8.50
N GLU A 282 49.54 -28.40 8.73
CA GLU A 282 48.37 -27.91 8.00
C GLU A 282 48.80 -27.31 6.65
N LEU A 283 49.77 -26.39 6.67
CA LEU A 283 50.36 -25.80 5.44
C LEU A 283 51.26 -26.77 4.67
N SER A 284 51.47 -28.00 5.18
CA SER A 284 52.10 -29.10 4.44
C SER A 284 51.09 -30.00 3.72
N ASP A 285 49.78 -29.87 3.99
CA ASP A 285 48.74 -30.67 3.35
C ASP A 285 48.27 -30.00 2.04
N GLN A 286 48.39 -30.70 0.91
CA GLN A 286 47.92 -30.21 -0.40
C GLN A 286 46.40 -30.01 -0.48
N SER A 287 45.65 -30.55 0.48
CA SER A 287 44.21 -30.34 0.68
C SER A 287 43.87 -29.23 1.69
N PHE A 288 44.86 -28.45 2.14
CA PHE A 288 44.74 -27.41 3.19
C PHE A 288 43.44 -26.62 3.14
N TYR A 289 43.12 -26.02 1.99
CA TYR A 289 41.94 -25.19 1.82
C TYR A 289 40.63 -25.97 2.03
N SER A 290 40.50 -27.15 1.41
CA SER A 290 39.32 -28.01 1.55
C SER A 290 39.17 -28.67 2.92
N ARG A 291 40.29 -28.90 3.62
CA ARG A 291 40.35 -29.71 4.85
C ARG A 291 40.35 -28.90 6.14
N TYR A 292 40.88 -27.68 6.09
CA TYR A 292 41.01 -26.78 7.25
C TYR A 292 40.27 -25.47 7.03
N VAL A 293 40.55 -24.76 5.93
CA VAL A 293 39.95 -23.42 5.70
C VAL A 293 38.44 -23.50 5.50
N LEU A 294 37.93 -24.32 4.57
CA LEU A 294 36.49 -24.40 4.31
C LEU A 294 35.68 -24.86 5.55
N PRO A 295 36.05 -25.92 6.30
CA PRO A 295 35.32 -26.29 7.52
C PRO A 295 35.32 -25.21 8.59
N THR A 296 36.44 -24.52 8.82
CA THR A 296 36.53 -23.43 9.80
C THR A 296 35.71 -22.22 9.36
N MET A 297 35.94 -21.71 8.14
CA MET A 297 35.24 -20.51 7.63
C MET A 297 33.73 -20.75 7.49
N ASN A 298 33.27 -21.96 7.17
CA ASN A 298 31.83 -22.25 7.09
C ASN A 298 31.07 -22.07 8.41
N LEU A 299 31.72 -22.11 9.57
CA LEU A 299 31.11 -21.76 10.87
C LEU A 299 30.75 -20.27 10.95
N PHE A 300 31.47 -19.43 10.21
CA PHE A 300 31.39 -17.98 10.21
C PHE A 300 30.65 -17.41 8.98
N LYS A 301 30.04 -18.25 8.13
CA LYS A 301 29.43 -17.80 6.88
C LYS A 301 28.17 -16.95 7.13
N LYS A 302 28.16 -15.72 6.63
CA LYS A 302 26.97 -14.84 6.59
C LYS A 302 26.17 -14.98 5.29
N GLY A 303 26.84 -15.12 4.14
CA GLY A 303 26.16 -15.01 2.85
C GLY A 303 27.04 -15.33 1.64
N ASP A 304 26.48 -15.12 0.45
CA ASP A 304 27.23 -15.13 -0.81
C ASP A 304 27.57 -13.68 -1.22
N LEU A 305 28.71 -13.48 -1.90
CA LEU A 305 29.09 -12.17 -2.46
C LEU A 305 28.29 -11.92 -3.75
N VAL A 306 27.74 -10.72 -3.93
CA VAL A 306 27.04 -10.31 -5.15
C VAL A 306 27.67 -9.11 -5.83
N TRP A 307 27.49 -9.07 -7.14
CA TRP A 307 27.98 -8.04 -8.06
C TRP A 307 26.83 -7.45 -8.85
N ASP A 308 26.85 -6.15 -9.08
CA ASP A 308 25.90 -5.49 -9.98
C ASP A 308 26.10 -5.95 -11.44
N TYR A 309 25.00 -6.21 -12.15
CA TYR A 309 25.07 -6.73 -13.52
C TYR A 309 25.61 -5.72 -14.53
N ASP A 310 25.27 -4.44 -14.39
CA ASP A 310 25.78 -3.39 -15.27
C ASP A 310 27.26 -3.08 -14.97
N TRP A 311 27.71 -3.23 -13.72
CA TRP A 311 29.14 -3.23 -13.39
C TRP A 311 29.89 -4.40 -14.07
N VAL A 312 29.44 -5.65 -13.90
CA VAL A 312 30.07 -6.84 -14.55
C VAL A 312 30.05 -6.69 -16.09
N LYS A 313 28.97 -6.11 -16.63
CA LYS A 313 28.84 -5.78 -18.05
C LYS A 313 29.78 -4.66 -18.50
N SER A 314 30.07 -3.64 -17.71
CA SER A 314 31.06 -2.61 -18.07
C SER A 314 32.50 -3.15 -18.05
N MET A 315 32.83 -4.00 -17.06
CA MET A 315 34.11 -4.73 -17.04
C MET A 315 34.30 -5.56 -18.32
N HIS A 316 33.26 -6.27 -18.76
CA HIS A 316 33.27 -7.00 -20.03
C HIS A 316 33.33 -6.08 -21.26
N LYS A 317 32.34 -5.20 -21.43
CA LYS A 317 32.07 -4.47 -22.68
C LYS A 317 32.97 -3.27 -22.91
N ASP A 318 33.20 -2.49 -21.86
CA ASP A 318 33.84 -1.19 -21.97
C ASP A 318 35.35 -1.29 -21.68
N GLN A 319 35.74 -2.24 -20.81
CA GLN A 319 37.14 -2.51 -20.47
C GLN A 319 37.72 -3.78 -21.12
N GLY A 320 36.91 -4.58 -21.84
CA GLY A 320 37.36 -5.79 -22.54
C GLY A 320 37.81 -6.94 -21.61
N LYS A 321 37.44 -6.92 -20.32
CA LYS A 321 37.96 -7.86 -19.30
C LYS A 321 37.26 -9.23 -19.35
N TYR A 322 37.92 -10.22 -18.77
CA TYR A 322 37.51 -11.63 -18.74
C TYR A 322 36.47 -11.95 -17.64
N TRP A 323 35.51 -11.05 -17.44
CA TRP A 323 34.38 -11.23 -16.51
C TRP A 323 33.15 -11.70 -17.28
N ARG A 324 32.56 -12.84 -16.92
CA ARG A 324 31.31 -13.35 -17.51
C ARG A 324 30.38 -13.94 -16.45
N VAL A 325 29.11 -14.08 -16.81
CA VAL A 325 28.05 -14.71 -15.99
C VAL A 325 27.64 -16.05 -16.61
N ILE A 326 27.56 -17.10 -15.80
CA ILE A 326 27.03 -18.42 -16.17
C ILE A 326 26.06 -18.84 -15.06
N ASN A 327 24.80 -19.11 -15.39
CA ASN A 327 23.76 -19.51 -14.43
C ASN A 327 23.64 -18.56 -13.21
N LYS A 328 23.70 -17.24 -13.46
CA LYS A 328 23.82 -16.14 -12.48
C LYS A 328 25.10 -16.11 -11.63
N GLU A 329 26.02 -17.06 -11.80
CA GLU A 329 27.31 -17.06 -11.12
C GLU A 329 28.34 -16.25 -11.93
N VAL A 330 29.12 -15.42 -11.24
CA VAL A 330 30.11 -14.52 -11.82
C VAL A 330 31.48 -15.16 -11.75
N PHE A 331 32.18 -15.19 -12.88
CA PHE A 331 33.53 -15.72 -13.02
C PHE A 331 34.46 -14.63 -13.54
N ASN A 332 35.57 -14.42 -12.83
CA ASN A 332 36.68 -13.57 -13.27
C ASN A 332 37.85 -14.48 -13.69
N MET A 333 38.16 -14.50 -14.99
CA MET A 333 39.27 -15.28 -15.54
C MET A 333 40.53 -14.44 -15.83
N GLU A 334 40.66 -13.23 -15.29
CA GLU A 334 41.82 -12.36 -15.59
C GLU A 334 43.16 -12.99 -15.17
N ASP A 335 43.22 -13.64 -14.00
CA ASP A 335 44.37 -14.44 -13.56
C ASP A 335 44.65 -15.66 -14.47
N TYR A 336 43.64 -16.21 -15.15
CA TYR A 336 43.82 -17.28 -16.13
C TYR A 336 44.56 -16.76 -17.37
N PHE A 337 44.03 -15.70 -17.99
CA PHE A 337 44.62 -15.14 -19.20
C PHE A 337 45.97 -14.44 -18.92
N ALA A 338 46.16 -13.84 -17.75
CA ALA A 338 47.47 -13.37 -17.30
C ALA A 338 48.49 -14.52 -17.16
N THR A 339 48.07 -15.68 -16.68
CA THR A 339 48.91 -16.89 -16.58
C THR A 339 49.22 -17.49 -17.97
N VAL A 340 48.20 -17.62 -18.81
CA VAL A 340 48.29 -18.28 -20.13
C VAL A 340 49.06 -17.43 -21.14
N ASN A 341 48.85 -16.11 -21.14
CA ASN A 341 49.56 -15.18 -22.03
C ASN A 341 50.90 -14.69 -21.43
N SER A 342 51.32 -15.22 -20.28
CA SER A 342 52.63 -14.92 -19.68
C SER A 342 53.78 -15.45 -20.56
N PRO A 343 54.84 -14.66 -20.83
CA PRO A 343 56.03 -15.14 -21.54
C PRO A 343 56.75 -16.34 -20.89
N VAL A 344 56.37 -16.71 -19.65
CA VAL A 344 56.89 -17.87 -18.92
C VAL A 344 56.09 -19.15 -19.22
N ASN A 345 54.89 -19.05 -19.81
CA ASN A 345 54.06 -20.17 -20.24
C ASN A 345 54.60 -20.79 -21.56
N THR A 346 55.70 -21.52 -21.44
CA THR A 346 56.28 -22.29 -22.55
C THR A 346 55.37 -23.44 -22.98
N ASP A 347 55.34 -23.71 -24.29
CA ASP A 347 54.58 -24.79 -24.95
C ASP A 347 53.07 -24.83 -24.62
N ASP A 348 52.46 -23.65 -24.37
CA ASP A 348 51.06 -23.49 -23.93
C ASP A 348 50.67 -24.36 -22.71
N LYS A 349 51.67 -24.77 -21.90
CA LYS A 349 51.55 -25.77 -20.83
C LYS A 349 50.39 -25.54 -19.85
N TRP A 350 50.04 -24.28 -19.60
CA TRP A 350 49.00 -23.88 -18.65
C TRP A 350 47.63 -23.59 -19.28
N ARG A 351 47.41 -23.88 -20.58
CA ARG A 351 46.06 -23.97 -21.17
C ARG A 351 45.37 -25.27 -20.74
N PHE A 352 44.86 -25.29 -19.51
CA PHE A 352 44.20 -26.47 -18.92
C PHE A 352 42.66 -26.47 -19.04
N LEU A 353 42.04 -25.41 -19.55
CA LEU A 353 40.59 -25.35 -19.79
C LEU A 353 40.27 -25.73 -21.25
N ASN A 354 39.04 -26.17 -21.50
CA ASN A 354 38.58 -26.41 -22.87
C ASN A 354 38.57 -25.10 -23.69
N SER A 355 39.05 -25.14 -24.93
CA SER A 355 39.22 -23.96 -25.80
C SER A 355 37.91 -23.23 -26.14
N HIS A 356 36.75 -23.90 -26.08
CA HIS A 356 35.46 -23.21 -26.21
C HIS A 356 35.20 -22.24 -25.05
N ILE A 357 35.74 -22.51 -23.85
CA ILE A 357 35.67 -21.60 -22.70
C ILE A 357 36.56 -20.38 -22.95
N GLU A 358 37.80 -20.59 -23.43
CA GLU A 358 38.70 -19.48 -23.77
C GLU A 358 38.04 -18.52 -24.79
N ASN A 359 37.45 -19.06 -25.86
CA ASN A 359 36.75 -18.29 -26.90
C ASN A 359 35.49 -17.53 -26.41
N ILE A 360 34.90 -17.91 -25.28
CA ILE A 360 33.72 -17.25 -24.68
C ILE A 360 34.14 -16.13 -23.71
N PHE A 361 35.34 -16.20 -23.14
CA PHE A 361 35.86 -15.20 -22.19
C PHE A 361 36.85 -14.19 -22.83
N ASP A 362 37.57 -14.56 -23.90
CA ASP A 362 38.43 -13.66 -24.71
C ASP A 362 37.78 -13.28 -26.06
N ASP A 363 36.52 -12.83 -26.02
CA ASP A 363 35.84 -12.21 -27.17
C ASP A 363 36.01 -10.68 -27.22
N LYS A 364 36.79 -10.12 -26.29
CA LYS A 364 37.24 -8.71 -26.22
C LYS A 364 36.10 -7.69 -26.19
N GLY A 365 34.98 -8.04 -25.55
CA GLY A 365 33.78 -7.18 -25.45
C GLY A 365 32.72 -7.47 -26.52
N ALA A 366 32.94 -8.46 -27.38
CA ALA A 366 31.91 -8.98 -28.28
C ALA A 366 30.86 -9.81 -27.51
N GLY A 367 30.04 -10.60 -28.21
CA GLY A 367 29.12 -11.55 -27.57
C GLY A 367 28.16 -10.94 -26.54
N SER A 368 27.96 -11.67 -25.43
CA SER A 368 27.07 -11.33 -24.31
C SER A 368 27.83 -11.46 -22.98
N THR A 369 27.46 -10.68 -21.96
CA THR A 369 28.06 -10.80 -20.62
C THR A 369 27.53 -12.03 -19.88
N ASP A 370 26.24 -12.35 -20.05
CA ASP A 370 25.71 -13.67 -19.70
C ASP A 370 25.98 -14.63 -20.86
N VAL A 371 26.76 -15.67 -20.58
CA VAL A 371 27.21 -16.67 -21.56
C VAL A 371 26.66 -18.06 -21.26
N THR A 372 25.65 -18.17 -20.38
CA THR A 372 24.96 -19.43 -20.06
C THR A 372 24.51 -20.15 -21.33
N ASP A 373 23.85 -19.41 -22.22
CA ASP A 373 23.39 -19.88 -23.53
C ASP A 373 24.52 -20.40 -24.44
N SER A 374 25.76 -19.92 -24.26
CA SER A 374 26.92 -20.38 -25.03
C SER A 374 27.61 -21.57 -24.37
N TRP A 375 27.69 -21.56 -23.04
CA TRP A 375 28.22 -22.64 -22.19
C TRP A 375 27.42 -23.96 -22.36
N ASP A 376 26.09 -23.88 -22.38
CA ASP A 376 25.21 -25.03 -22.55
C ASP A 376 25.23 -25.59 -24.00
N ARG A 377 25.76 -24.83 -24.97
CA ARG A 377 25.93 -25.25 -26.37
C ARG A 377 27.31 -25.85 -26.68
N ILE A 378 28.24 -25.88 -25.73
CA ILE A 378 29.56 -26.50 -25.93
C ILE A 378 29.39 -28.03 -26.11
N PRO A 379 30.06 -28.66 -27.10
CA PRO A 379 30.00 -30.10 -27.31
C PRO A 379 30.87 -30.85 -26.27
N TRP A 380 30.32 -31.05 -25.07
CA TRP A 380 31.04 -31.63 -23.93
C TRP A 380 31.33 -33.13 -24.05
N GLY A 381 32.58 -33.52 -23.79
CA GLY A 381 32.95 -34.92 -23.54
C GLY A 381 32.42 -35.47 -22.20
N SER A 382 32.36 -36.79 -22.08
CA SER A 382 31.91 -37.45 -20.84
C SER A 382 32.80 -37.06 -19.64
N ARG A 383 32.19 -36.45 -18.61
CA ARG A 383 32.84 -35.84 -17.42
C ARG A 383 33.63 -34.54 -17.67
N GLU A 384 33.84 -34.12 -18.92
CA GLU A 384 34.61 -32.93 -19.25
C GLU A 384 33.93 -31.63 -18.76
N HIS A 385 32.61 -31.54 -18.95
CA HIS A 385 31.78 -30.44 -18.45
C HIS A 385 31.98 -30.21 -16.95
N GLN A 386 31.80 -31.25 -16.14
CA GLN A 386 31.96 -31.19 -14.69
C GLN A 386 33.41 -30.89 -14.28
N ALA A 387 34.41 -31.40 -15.02
CA ALA A 387 35.82 -31.13 -14.75
C ALA A 387 36.17 -29.65 -14.95
N ASN A 388 35.73 -29.05 -16.07
CA ASN A 388 35.91 -27.63 -16.34
C ASN A 388 35.10 -26.76 -15.37
N TYR A 389 33.82 -27.08 -15.14
CA TYR A 389 32.97 -26.36 -14.19
C TYR A 389 33.55 -26.34 -12.77
N ASN A 390 33.97 -27.50 -12.25
CA ASN A 390 34.58 -27.59 -10.92
C ASN A 390 35.89 -26.79 -10.84
N CYS A 391 36.71 -26.84 -11.90
CA CYS A 391 37.95 -26.07 -11.97
C CYS A 391 37.68 -24.55 -11.93
N MET A 392 36.75 -24.06 -12.76
CA MET A 392 36.32 -22.66 -12.76
C MET A 392 35.70 -22.25 -11.41
N LYS A 393 34.89 -23.13 -10.81
CA LYS A 393 34.24 -22.89 -9.51
C LYS A 393 35.22 -22.81 -8.35
N ASN A 394 36.37 -23.49 -8.43
CA ASN A 394 37.42 -23.45 -7.42
C ASN A 394 38.37 -22.25 -7.60
N LEU A 395 38.75 -21.91 -8.84
CA LEU A 395 39.73 -20.85 -9.12
C LEU A 395 39.12 -19.47 -9.35
N PHE A 396 38.09 -19.37 -10.19
CA PHE A 396 37.67 -18.13 -10.88
C PHE A 396 36.29 -17.60 -10.44
N TYR A 397 35.53 -18.37 -9.65
CA TYR A 397 34.24 -17.91 -9.11
C TYR A 397 34.44 -16.80 -8.07
N VAL A 398 33.80 -15.65 -8.33
CA VAL A 398 33.90 -14.43 -7.50
C VAL A 398 32.58 -13.98 -6.90
N GLY A 399 31.44 -14.61 -7.21
CA GLY A 399 30.15 -14.28 -6.60
C GLY A 399 28.96 -14.59 -7.49
N LYS A 400 27.81 -14.01 -7.17
CA LYS A 400 26.58 -14.05 -7.97
C LYS A 400 26.22 -12.66 -8.51
N ILE A 401 25.27 -12.60 -9.43
CA ILE A 401 24.62 -11.32 -9.79
C ILE A 401 23.62 -10.90 -8.72
N ASP A 402 23.57 -9.59 -8.44
CA ASP A 402 22.63 -8.99 -7.49
C ASP A 402 21.21 -8.87 -8.10
N ASP A 403 20.33 -9.82 -7.76
CA ASP A 403 18.92 -9.77 -8.17
C ASP A 403 18.09 -8.70 -7.44
N ARG A 404 18.61 -8.00 -6.40
CA ARG A 404 17.84 -7.02 -5.60
C ARG A 404 17.32 -5.85 -6.44
N GLN A 405 18.09 -5.40 -7.43
CA GLN A 405 17.70 -4.35 -8.39
C GLN A 405 17.01 -4.92 -9.66
N SER A 406 16.71 -6.22 -9.69
CA SER A 406 16.01 -6.81 -10.84
C SER A 406 14.60 -6.24 -11.00
N VAL A 407 14.12 -6.22 -12.24
CA VAL A 407 12.73 -5.81 -12.57
C VAL A 407 11.70 -6.61 -11.77
N ARG A 408 12.00 -7.86 -11.38
CA ARG A 408 11.12 -8.71 -10.56
C ARG A 408 10.95 -8.18 -9.13
N CYS A 409 12.06 -7.78 -8.50
CA CYS A 409 12.06 -7.19 -7.16
C CYS A 409 11.49 -5.76 -7.15
N LEU A 410 11.84 -4.95 -8.16
CA LEU A 410 11.36 -3.57 -8.27
C LEU A 410 9.90 -3.44 -8.73
N PHE A 411 9.32 -4.48 -9.36
CA PHE A 411 7.94 -4.46 -9.88
C PHE A 411 6.91 -4.00 -8.85
N THR A 412 6.94 -4.55 -7.63
CA THR A 412 6.00 -4.19 -6.55
C THR A 412 6.11 -2.70 -6.19
N ASN A 413 7.33 -2.15 -6.13
CA ASN A 413 7.56 -0.75 -5.81
C ASN A 413 7.02 0.18 -6.91
N TYR A 414 7.29 -0.13 -8.19
CA TYR A 414 6.74 0.63 -9.32
C TYR A 414 5.22 0.50 -9.46
N MET A 415 4.65 -0.66 -9.16
CA MET A 415 3.20 -0.88 -9.12
C MET A 415 2.53 -0.01 -8.03
N LEU A 416 3.10 0.03 -6.83
CA LEU A 416 2.59 0.89 -5.75
C LEU A 416 2.71 2.38 -6.09
N LEU A 417 3.82 2.80 -6.71
CA LEU A 417 4.00 4.15 -7.23
C LEU A 417 2.94 4.48 -8.30
N ALA A 418 2.67 3.58 -9.23
CA ALA A 418 1.66 3.78 -10.27
C ALA A 418 0.25 3.96 -9.66
N PHE A 419 -0.14 3.17 -8.66
CA PHE A 419 -1.41 3.38 -7.95
C PHE A 419 -1.45 4.71 -7.20
N ALA A 420 -0.35 5.14 -6.57
CA ALA A 420 -0.27 6.46 -5.94
C ALA A 420 -0.42 7.60 -6.95
N CYS A 421 0.22 7.50 -8.13
CA CYS A 421 0.05 8.46 -9.23
C CYS A 421 -1.40 8.52 -9.74
N VAL A 422 -2.07 7.37 -9.90
CA VAL A 422 -3.49 7.31 -10.31
C VAL A 422 -4.40 7.94 -9.25
N LEU A 423 -4.17 7.69 -7.95
CA LEU A 423 -4.93 8.34 -6.87
C LEU A 423 -4.71 9.86 -6.85
N MET A 424 -3.47 10.32 -7.00
CA MET A 424 -3.15 11.75 -7.11
C MET A 424 -3.82 12.40 -8.34
N ALA A 425 -3.84 11.72 -9.49
CA ALA A 425 -4.53 12.20 -10.68
C ALA A 425 -6.06 12.30 -10.46
N ILE A 426 -6.69 11.32 -9.81
CA ILE A 426 -8.12 11.34 -9.47
C ILE A 426 -8.43 12.49 -8.49
N VAL A 427 -7.58 12.74 -7.49
CA VAL A 427 -7.72 13.86 -6.55
C VAL A 427 -7.55 15.20 -7.26
N LEU A 428 -6.55 15.33 -8.16
CA LEU A 428 -6.33 16.53 -8.96
C LEU A 428 -7.52 16.83 -9.89
N VAL A 429 -8.04 15.82 -10.60
CA VAL A 429 -9.22 15.99 -11.45
C VAL A 429 -10.43 16.42 -10.61
N LYS A 430 -10.67 15.79 -9.44
CA LYS A 430 -11.75 16.20 -8.53
C LYS A 430 -11.59 17.64 -8.07
N PHE A 431 -10.38 18.06 -7.69
CA PHE A 431 -10.07 19.43 -7.29
C PHE A 431 -10.32 20.42 -8.44
N LEU A 432 -9.85 20.13 -9.65
CA LEU A 432 -10.10 20.96 -10.84
C LEU A 432 -11.60 21.05 -11.19
N THR A 433 -12.37 19.96 -11.03
CA THR A 433 -13.84 20.03 -11.19
C THR A 433 -14.54 20.79 -10.07
N ALA A 434 -13.99 20.81 -8.84
CA ALA A 434 -14.53 21.63 -7.75
C ALA A 434 -14.21 23.13 -7.94
N LEU A 435 -13.13 23.46 -8.64
CA LEU A 435 -12.80 24.82 -9.08
C LEU A 435 -13.63 25.30 -10.29
N GLN A 436 -14.45 24.44 -10.92
CA GLN A 436 -15.45 24.90 -11.86
C GLN A 436 -16.60 25.60 -11.11
N PHE A 437 -16.41 26.89 -10.84
CA PHE A 437 -17.47 27.82 -10.45
C PHE A 437 -18.46 28.01 -11.61
N GLY A 438 -19.25 26.98 -11.89
CA GLY A 438 -20.35 27.06 -12.84
C GLY A 438 -21.33 28.14 -12.40
N ASN A 439 -21.69 29.04 -13.31
CA ASN A 439 -22.74 30.03 -13.06
C ASN A 439 -23.97 29.30 -12.51
N LYS A 440 -24.40 29.66 -11.29
CA LYS A 440 -25.64 29.18 -10.69
C LYS A 440 -26.80 29.56 -11.61
N ARG A 441 -27.20 28.65 -12.51
CA ARG A 441 -28.49 28.72 -13.20
C ARG A 441 -29.53 28.75 -12.09
N ARG A 442 -30.16 29.92 -11.89
CA ARG A 442 -31.29 30.04 -10.98
C ARG A 442 -32.31 28.96 -11.42
N PRO A 443 -32.77 28.08 -10.53
CA PRO A 443 -33.79 27.11 -10.91
C PRO A 443 -35.00 27.88 -11.42
N VAL A 444 -35.67 27.36 -12.45
CA VAL A 444 -36.91 27.98 -12.94
C VAL A 444 -37.90 28.01 -11.76
N PRO A 445 -38.44 29.19 -11.38
CA PRO A 445 -39.27 29.29 -10.18
C PRO A 445 -40.47 28.35 -10.32
N PRO A 446 -40.69 27.43 -9.34
CA PRO A 446 -41.68 26.38 -9.50
C PRO A 446 -43.08 26.98 -9.52
N SER A 447 -43.82 26.77 -10.61
CA SER A 447 -45.14 27.38 -10.85
C SER A 447 -46.28 26.87 -9.96
N LYS A 448 -45.95 26.06 -8.94
CA LYS A 448 -46.89 25.37 -8.03
C LYS A 448 -47.32 26.28 -6.88
N PHE A 449 -48.45 25.94 -6.25
CA PHE A 449 -48.84 26.50 -4.96
C PHE A 449 -47.98 25.90 -3.83
N VAL A 450 -47.65 26.72 -2.84
CA VAL A 450 -46.79 26.40 -1.70
C VAL A 450 -47.49 26.84 -0.41
N VAL A 451 -47.61 25.92 0.55
CA VAL A 451 -48.12 26.21 1.89
C VAL A 451 -46.96 26.18 2.87
N CYS A 452 -46.63 27.35 3.43
CA CYS A 452 -45.60 27.53 4.44
C CYS A 452 -46.22 27.24 5.81
N GLN A 453 -46.30 25.96 6.18
CA GLN A 453 -46.87 25.51 7.44
C GLN A 453 -45.92 25.75 8.61
N VAL A 454 -46.40 26.40 9.67
CA VAL A 454 -45.65 26.69 10.91
C VAL A 454 -46.49 26.30 12.12
N PRO A 455 -46.09 25.29 12.91
CA PRO A 455 -46.66 25.06 14.23
C PRO A 455 -46.06 26.05 15.24
N CYS A 456 -46.89 26.57 16.15
CA CYS A 456 -46.52 27.47 17.23
C CYS A 456 -47.07 26.94 18.57
N TYR A 457 -46.27 27.04 19.63
CA TYR A 457 -46.57 26.50 20.95
C TYR A 457 -46.33 27.55 22.04
N THR A 458 -45.07 27.90 22.28
CA THR A 458 -44.63 28.77 23.38
C THR A 458 -43.38 29.58 23.01
N GLU A 459 -43.23 29.92 21.72
CA GLU A 459 -42.11 30.69 21.20
C GLU A 459 -42.19 32.16 21.65
N ASP A 460 -41.06 32.85 21.68
CA ASP A 460 -41.01 34.28 21.93
C ASP A 460 -41.38 35.09 20.67
N GLU A 461 -41.86 36.31 20.90
CA GLU A 461 -42.27 37.24 19.84
C GLU A 461 -41.15 37.54 18.83
N ALA A 462 -39.89 37.66 19.27
CA ALA A 462 -38.78 37.95 18.36
C ALA A 462 -38.34 36.75 17.52
N SER A 463 -38.68 35.52 17.91
CA SER A 463 -38.54 34.31 17.09
C SER A 463 -39.73 34.14 16.14
N LEU A 464 -40.94 34.47 16.58
CA LEU A 464 -42.15 34.41 15.76
C LEU A 464 -42.11 35.45 14.63
N SER A 465 -41.78 36.72 14.91
CA SER A 465 -41.65 37.76 13.89
C SER A 465 -40.63 37.37 12.83
N LYS A 466 -39.39 37.03 13.22
CA LYS A 466 -38.35 36.58 12.26
C LYS A 466 -38.78 35.39 11.41
N THR A 467 -39.61 34.50 11.94
CA THR A 467 -40.15 33.36 11.18
C THR A 467 -41.20 33.81 10.16
N ILE A 468 -42.14 34.67 10.57
CA ILE A 468 -43.22 35.17 9.71
C ILE A 468 -42.66 36.13 8.63
N GLU A 469 -41.76 37.04 9.00
CA GLU A 469 -41.01 37.95 8.12
C GLU A 469 -40.19 37.17 7.07
N SER A 470 -39.44 36.15 7.51
CA SER A 470 -38.65 35.28 6.62
C SER A 470 -39.51 34.47 5.65
N LEU A 471 -40.73 34.10 6.04
CA LEU A 471 -41.72 33.50 5.13
C LEU A 471 -42.35 34.52 4.18
N GLY A 472 -42.55 35.76 4.64
CA GLY A 472 -42.97 36.90 3.81
C GLY A 472 -42.00 37.14 2.67
N GLY A 473 -40.73 37.36 2.97
CA GLY A 473 -39.64 37.64 2.03
C GLY A 473 -39.13 36.46 1.18
N LEU A 474 -39.88 35.35 1.06
CA LEU A 474 -39.51 34.26 0.15
C LEU A 474 -39.77 34.60 -1.32
N ASP A 475 -38.80 34.30 -2.19
CA ASP A 475 -38.80 34.35 -3.68
C ASP A 475 -40.00 33.63 -4.39
N TYR A 476 -40.91 32.98 -3.66
CA TYR A 476 -42.14 32.41 -4.23
C TYR A 476 -43.16 33.51 -4.52
N ASP A 477 -43.76 33.46 -5.72
CA ASP A 477 -44.91 34.29 -6.14
C ASP A 477 -45.97 34.37 -5.03
N ASP A 478 -46.21 35.56 -4.50
CA ASP A 478 -47.14 35.82 -3.38
C ASP A 478 -48.55 35.28 -3.67
N LYS A 479 -48.96 35.26 -4.96
CA LYS A 479 -50.26 34.71 -5.40
C LYS A 479 -50.35 33.19 -5.28
N LYS A 480 -49.26 32.53 -4.90
CA LYS A 480 -49.12 31.07 -4.78
C LYS A 480 -48.52 30.63 -3.44
N LYS A 481 -48.17 31.57 -2.57
CA LYS A 481 -47.55 31.36 -1.25
C LYS A 481 -48.60 31.61 -0.18
N LEU A 482 -48.88 30.62 0.68
CA LEU A 482 -49.80 30.75 1.82
C LEU A 482 -49.04 30.50 3.12
N ILE A 483 -49.03 31.48 4.03
CA ILE A 483 -48.51 31.27 5.40
C ILE A 483 -49.59 30.58 6.22
N PHE A 484 -49.29 29.39 6.78
CA PHE A 484 -50.27 28.58 7.50
C PHE A 484 -49.79 28.28 8.92
N LEU A 485 -50.18 29.14 9.85
CA LEU A 485 -49.78 29.10 11.25
C LEU A 485 -50.77 28.26 12.07
N ILE A 486 -50.27 27.43 12.98
CA ILE A 486 -51.08 26.56 13.84
C ILE A 486 -50.63 26.73 15.28
N CYS A 487 -51.38 27.49 16.07
CA CYS A 487 -51.10 27.72 17.49
C CYS A 487 -51.81 26.66 18.35
N ASP A 488 -51.05 25.85 19.08
CA ASP A 488 -51.57 24.72 19.85
C ASP A 488 -51.99 25.16 21.28
N GLY A 489 -53.27 25.53 21.43
CA GLY A 489 -53.84 26.01 22.69
C GLY A 489 -53.51 27.47 23.05
N ASN A 490 -54.25 28.00 24.02
CA ASN A 490 -54.09 29.38 24.51
C ASN A 490 -53.05 29.47 25.65
N ILE A 491 -51.82 29.04 25.38
CA ILE A 491 -50.74 28.92 26.37
C ILE A 491 -49.85 30.18 26.37
N VAL A 492 -49.45 30.64 27.56
CA VAL A 492 -48.45 31.69 27.74
C VAL A 492 -47.06 31.05 27.89
N GLY A 493 -46.13 31.42 27.02
CA GLY A 493 -44.74 30.95 27.07
C GLY A 493 -43.96 31.53 28.26
N SER A 494 -42.92 30.82 28.71
CA SER A 494 -42.07 31.27 29.82
C SER A 494 -41.26 32.51 29.40
N GLY A 495 -41.65 33.69 29.88
CA GLY A 495 -41.06 34.98 29.51
C GLY A 495 -41.90 35.82 28.55
N ASN A 496 -43.09 35.36 28.15
CA ASN A 496 -44.05 36.13 27.36
C ASN A 496 -45.15 36.72 28.25
N ASP A 497 -45.57 37.96 27.99
CA ASP A 497 -46.68 38.62 28.70
C ASP A 497 -48.08 38.25 28.16
N ARG A 498 -48.14 37.59 26.99
CA ARG A 498 -49.37 37.24 26.26
C ARG A 498 -49.31 35.81 25.71
N PRO A 499 -50.46 35.14 25.48
CA PRO A 499 -50.48 33.80 24.89
C PRO A 499 -49.92 33.76 23.46
N THR A 500 -49.34 32.63 23.06
CA THR A 500 -48.77 32.44 21.70
C THR A 500 -49.76 32.76 20.56
N PRO A 501 -51.05 32.36 20.62
CA PRO A 501 -52.04 32.79 19.63
C PRO A 501 -52.18 34.32 19.51
N ARG A 502 -52.13 35.03 20.65
CA ARG A 502 -52.25 36.49 20.68
C ARG A 502 -51.02 37.15 20.05
N ILE A 503 -49.82 36.69 20.40
CA ILE A 503 -48.55 37.15 19.80
C ILE A 503 -48.59 37.02 18.27
N VAL A 504 -48.97 35.84 17.75
CA VAL A 504 -49.03 35.60 16.30
C VAL A 504 -50.06 36.53 15.61
N LEU A 505 -51.23 36.74 16.21
CA LEU A 505 -52.25 37.65 15.66
C LEU A 505 -51.81 39.12 15.70
N ASP A 506 -51.09 39.54 16.75
CA ASP A 506 -50.55 40.89 16.88
C ASP A 506 -49.43 41.18 15.86
N ILE A 507 -48.53 40.21 15.60
CA ILE A 507 -47.50 40.31 14.55
C ILE A 507 -48.13 40.45 13.16
N LEU A 508 -49.24 39.74 12.91
CA LEU A 508 -49.97 39.75 11.64
C LEU A 508 -50.92 40.97 11.49
N GLY A 509 -50.99 41.86 12.48
CA GLY A 509 -51.85 43.05 12.43
C GLY A 509 -53.35 42.73 12.46
N VAL A 510 -53.76 41.60 13.03
CA VAL A 510 -55.19 41.25 13.17
C VAL A 510 -55.83 42.10 14.26
N ASP A 511 -56.96 42.73 13.92
CA ASP A 511 -57.77 43.56 14.82
C ASP A 511 -58.02 42.85 16.17
N PRO A 512 -57.65 43.47 17.32
CA PRO A 512 -57.89 42.91 18.64
C PRO A 512 -59.34 42.56 18.96
N GLU A 513 -60.30 43.23 18.32
CA GLU A 513 -61.74 43.08 18.54
C GLU A 513 -62.38 42.03 17.61
N TYR A 514 -61.64 41.54 16.60
CA TYR A 514 -62.11 40.51 15.68
C TYR A 514 -61.99 39.11 16.30
N ASP A 515 -63.13 38.55 16.76
CA ASP A 515 -63.20 37.18 17.27
C ASP A 515 -64.07 36.26 16.37
N PRO A 516 -63.47 35.35 15.59
CA PRO A 516 -64.20 34.44 14.71
C PRO A 516 -64.88 33.30 15.51
N PRO A 517 -66.03 32.78 15.04
CA PRO A 517 -66.75 31.71 15.73
C PRO A 517 -65.92 30.42 15.74
N GLY A 518 -65.80 29.81 16.92
CA GLY A 518 -65.16 28.51 17.09
C GLY A 518 -65.86 27.41 16.29
N ARG A 519 -65.09 26.45 15.81
CA ARG A 519 -65.54 25.31 15.00
C ARG A 519 -65.03 24.01 15.60
N ASP A 520 -65.93 23.03 15.76
CA ASP A 520 -65.56 21.70 16.21
C ASP A 520 -64.64 21.00 15.19
N TYR A 521 -63.56 20.39 15.67
CA TYR A 521 -62.68 19.53 14.88
C TYR A 521 -62.38 18.22 15.61
N LEU A 522 -62.04 17.19 14.83
CA LEU A 522 -61.63 15.90 15.35
C LEU A 522 -60.11 15.89 15.60
N ALA A 523 -59.72 15.94 16.87
CA ALA A 523 -58.33 15.89 17.31
C ALA A 523 -57.79 14.45 17.40
N ILE A 524 -56.49 14.28 17.16
CA ILE A 524 -55.78 13.00 17.31
C ILE A 524 -55.51 12.75 18.81
N ALA A 525 -56.58 12.35 19.52
CA ALA A 525 -56.58 12.15 20.97
C ALA A 525 -57.42 10.91 21.36
N GLU A 526 -57.54 10.64 22.66
CA GLU A 526 -58.35 9.56 23.21
C GLU A 526 -59.54 10.07 24.02
N GLY A 527 -60.62 9.27 24.05
CA GLY A 527 -61.85 9.58 24.78
C GLY A 527 -62.49 10.90 24.34
N SER A 528 -62.97 11.66 25.32
CA SER A 528 -63.65 12.96 25.11
C SER A 528 -62.77 14.03 24.48
N ARG A 529 -61.43 13.94 24.59
CA ARG A 529 -60.49 14.91 24.00
C ARG A 529 -60.43 14.87 22.47
N ARG A 530 -61.16 13.95 21.83
CA ARG A 530 -61.31 13.89 20.36
C ARG A 530 -62.12 15.02 19.78
N HIS A 531 -63.05 15.60 20.55
CA HIS A 531 -63.79 16.78 20.14
C HIS A 531 -63.12 18.00 20.76
N ASN A 532 -62.64 18.92 19.93
CA ASN A 532 -62.05 20.18 20.37
C ASN A 532 -62.49 21.33 19.45
N ILE A 533 -62.39 22.58 19.92
CA ILE A 533 -62.93 23.75 19.24
C ILE A 533 -61.78 24.64 18.76
N GLY A 534 -61.62 24.75 17.45
CA GLY A 534 -60.61 25.61 16.83
C GLY A 534 -61.19 26.94 16.35
N LYS A 535 -60.39 28.00 16.39
CA LYS A 535 -60.68 29.29 15.74
C LYS A 535 -59.77 29.48 14.54
N VAL A 536 -60.29 30.08 13.47
CA VAL A 536 -59.55 30.32 12.23
C VAL A 536 -59.59 31.80 11.89
N TYR A 537 -58.41 32.40 11.77
CA TYR A 537 -58.19 33.78 11.34
C TYR A 537 -57.51 33.74 9.97
N SER A 538 -57.76 34.73 9.12
CA SER A 538 -57.17 34.82 7.78
C SER A 538 -57.10 36.27 7.31
N GLY A 539 -56.04 36.61 6.58
CA GLY A 539 -55.83 37.96 6.07
C GLY A 539 -54.69 38.02 5.06
N LEU A 540 -54.19 39.23 4.84
CA LEU A 540 -52.97 39.51 4.08
C LEU A 540 -51.92 40.07 5.04
N TYR A 541 -50.68 39.60 4.94
CA TYR A 541 -49.54 40.11 5.68
C TYR A 541 -48.61 40.85 4.71
N GLU A 542 -48.25 42.08 5.07
CA GLU A 542 -47.41 42.95 4.24
C GLU A 542 -46.00 43.04 4.85
N PHE A 543 -44.98 42.68 4.07
CA PHE A 543 -43.58 42.71 4.51
C PHE A 543 -42.63 43.00 3.34
N GLU A 544 -41.78 44.02 3.46
CA GLU A 544 -40.82 44.46 2.43
C GLU A 544 -41.38 44.63 0.99
N GLY A 545 -42.69 44.89 0.87
CA GLY A 545 -43.40 45.03 -0.41
C GLY A 545 -44.02 43.74 -0.97
N HIS A 546 -43.83 42.61 -0.29
CA HIS A 546 -44.63 41.39 -0.49
C HIS A 546 -45.97 41.51 0.21
N VAL A 547 -47.02 40.93 -0.39
CA VAL A 547 -48.39 40.91 0.16
C VAL A 547 -48.90 39.47 0.15
N VAL A 548 -48.68 38.77 1.25
CA VAL A 548 -48.81 37.30 1.32
C VAL A 548 -50.08 36.91 2.08
N PRO A 549 -50.97 36.06 1.53
CA PRO A 549 -52.11 35.57 2.28
C PRO A 549 -51.67 34.67 3.44
N PHE A 550 -52.34 34.81 4.58
CA PHE A 550 -52.13 33.96 5.75
C PHE A 550 -53.42 33.32 6.25
N MET A 551 -53.25 32.21 6.97
CA MET A 551 -54.29 31.57 7.77
C MET A 551 -53.67 31.13 9.11
N VAL A 552 -54.29 31.54 10.22
CA VAL A 552 -53.91 31.11 11.58
C VAL A 552 -55.01 30.21 12.13
N VAL A 553 -54.66 29.00 12.53
CA VAL A 553 -55.55 28.07 13.25
C VAL A 553 -55.14 28.04 14.71
N VAL A 554 -56.01 28.51 15.60
CA VAL A 554 -55.85 28.38 17.05
C VAL A 554 -56.64 27.15 17.49
N LYS A 555 -55.99 26.22 18.18
CA LYS A 555 -56.49 24.87 18.47
C LYS A 555 -57.04 24.65 19.87
#